data_AF-X1K899-F1
#
_entry.id   AF-X1K899-F1
#
_cell.length_a   1.000
_cell.length_b   1.000
_cell.length_c   1.000
_cell.angle_alpha   90.00
_cell.angle_beta   90.00
_cell.angle_gamma   90.00
#
_symmetry.space_group_name_H-M   'P 1'
#
loop_
_entity.id
_entity.type
_entity.pdbx_description
1 polymer ?
#
loop_
_entity_poly.entity_id
_entity_poly.type
_entity_poly.pdbx_seq_one_letter_code
_entity_poly.pdbx_strand_id
1 'polypeptide(L)'
;LLFTGQESAMSIPGEGLEVHFFYVSGCSPCEEQKPFNEELVHKYPIHFTPHDATNSEERALLTQMLADVGIKGKQLQFPATIFGGQAFLGWKSAETTGKEIEKTLQECLAGICPETGRGEPEDEATLPIVGKIKLSDYSLPGLAVILGLVDGFNPCAMWVLAYLISLIMTLKDKRRIWLLVGSFVFASGVLYFLFMTAWLNAFLLIGYYKPVTIVIGLAALGAGTLNIREFIRTKGAIVCEVGDEESRKKTLR
;
A
#
# COMPACT_ATOMS: atom_id res chain seq x y z
N LEU A 1 -44.87 -21.41 -4.62
CA LEU A 1 -45.16 -20.30 -5.55
C LEU A 1 -45.43 -19.06 -4.72
N LEU A 2 -44.88 -17.92 -5.15
CA LEU A 2 -44.92 -16.58 -4.53
C LEU A 2 -43.69 -16.23 -3.67
N PHE A 3 -42.55 -16.06 -4.34
CA PHE A 3 -41.56 -15.06 -3.94
C PHE A 3 -42.04 -13.72 -4.50
N THR A 4 -42.38 -12.79 -3.62
CA THR A 4 -42.64 -11.39 -3.96
C THR A 4 -41.30 -10.75 -4.33
N GLY A 5 -41.20 -10.24 -5.55
CA GLY A 5 -40.05 -9.48 -6.04
C GLY A 5 -39.86 -8.21 -5.22
N GLN A 6 -38.60 -7.93 -4.90
CA GLN A 6 -38.16 -6.71 -4.27
C GLN A 6 -38.06 -5.65 -5.39
N GLU A 7 -38.96 -4.66 -5.38
CA GLU A 7 -38.91 -3.50 -6.25
C GLU A 7 -37.63 -2.71 -5.96
N SER A 8 -36.69 -2.72 -6.91
CA SER A 8 -35.62 -1.74 -6.98
C SER A 8 -36.25 -0.37 -7.21
N ALA A 9 -35.92 0.60 -6.36
CA ALA A 9 -36.39 1.98 -6.49
C ALA A 9 -35.97 2.53 -7.86
N MET A 10 -36.96 2.65 -8.75
CA MET A 10 -36.83 3.26 -10.07
C MET A 10 -36.60 4.76 -9.87
N SER A 11 -35.47 5.27 -10.38
CA SER A 11 -35.17 6.70 -10.37
C SER A 11 -36.24 7.47 -11.14
N ILE A 12 -36.78 8.51 -10.50
CA ILE A 12 -37.81 9.38 -11.07
C ILE A 12 -37.14 10.27 -12.14
N PRO A 13 -37.62 10.28 -13.39
CA PRO A 13 -37.04 11.12 -14.44
C PRO A 13 -37.44 12.58 -14.21
N GLY A 14 -36.53 13.39 -13.68
CA GLY A 14 -36.73 14.83 -13.54
C GLY A 14 -35.90 15.52 -12.45
N GLU A 15 -35.37 14.76 -11.48
CA GLU A 15 -34.44 15.27 -10.48
C GLU A 15 -33.06 14.68 -10.76
N GLY A 16 -32.02 15.52 -10.74
CA GLY A 16 -30.65 15.10 -11.04
C GLY A 16 -30.20 13.91 -10.18
N LEU A 17 -29.18 13.18 -10.63
CA LEU A 17 -28.68 12.03 -9.89
C LEU A 17 -28.17 12.47 -8.51
N GLU A 18 -28.74 11.90 -7.44
CA GLU A 18 -28.31 12.17 -6.07
C GLU A 18 -27.01 11.42 -5.76
N VAL A 19 -26.04 12.14 -5.21
CA VAL A 19 -24.72 11.64 -4.84
C VAL A 19 -24.44 11.96 -3.37
N HIS A 20 -24.35 10.93 -2.53
CA HIS A 20 -24.06 11.09 -1.11
C HIS A 20 -22.56 11.07 -0.87
N PHE A 21 -22.04 12.05 -0.14
CA PHE A 21 -20.62 12.16 0.19
C PHE A 21 -20.39 12.24 1.68
N PHE A 22 -19.83 11.18 2.24
CA PHE A 22 -19.54 11.07 3.65
C PHE A 22 -18.07 11.42 3.93
N TYR A 23 -17.86 12.31 4.88
CA TYR A 23 -16.54 12.72 5.37
C TYR A 23 -16.48 12.69 6.90
N VAL A 24 -15.28 12.84 7.45
CA VAL A 24 -15.07 13.02 8.89
C VAL A 24 -14.13 14.19 9.14
N SER A 25 -14.28 14.84 10.30
CA SER A 25 -13.41 15.94 10.70
C SER A 25 -11.93 15.52 10.77
N GLY A 26 -11.05 16.30 10.14
CA GLY A 26 -9.60 16.03 10.09
C GLY A 26 -9.14 15.06 9.00
N CYS A 27 -10.01 14.71 8.05
CA CYS A 27 -9.69 13.84 6.92
C CYS A 27 -9.05 14.60 5.75
N SER A 28 -7.71 14.54 5.59
CA SER A 28 -7.01 15.17 4.45
C SER A 28 -7.54 14.73 3.09
N PRO A 29 -7.74 13.42 2.81
CA PRO A 29 -8.28 12.98 1.52
C PRO A 29 -9.70 13.50 1.24
N CYS A 30 -10.50 13.73 2.29
CA CYS A 30 -11.84 14.30 2.15
C CYS A 30 -11.78 15.76 1.70
N GLU A 31 -10.87 16.55 2.27
CA GLU A 31 -10.64 17.95 1.83
C GLU A 31 -10.11 18.01 0.40
N GLU A 32 -9.26 17.06 0.00
CA GLU A 32 -8.74 16.95 -1.36
C GLU A 32 -9.81 16.58 -2.40
N GLN A 33 -10.84 15.83 -2.01
CA GLN A 33 -11.94 15.46 -2.91
C GLN A 33 -12.97 16.58 -3.09
N LYS A 34 -13.19 17.46 -2.10
CA LYS A 34 -14.23 18.50 -2.16
C LYS A 34 -14.18 19.37 -3.43
N PRO A 35 -13.02 19.90 -3.88
CA PRO A 35 -12.95 20.69 -5.12
C PRO A 35 -13.37 19.90 -6.36
N PHE A 36 -13.06 18.59 -6.40
CA PHE A 36 -13.47 17.73 -7.51
C PHE A 36 -15.00 17.52 -7.53
N ASN A 37 -15.62 17.40 -6.36
CA ASN A 37 -17.09 17.28 -6.26
C ASN A 37 -17.78 18.56 -6.78
N GLU A 38 -17.24 19.74 -6.45
CA GLU A 38 -17.74 21.02 -6.98
C GLU A 38 -17.63 21.10 -8.50
N GLU A 39 -16.52 20.64 -9.08
CA GLU A 39 -16.35 20.56 -10.54
C GLU A 39 -17.43 19.67 -11.19
N LEU A 40 -17.75 18.52 -10.59
CA LEU A 40 -18.78 17.62 -11.11
C LEU A 40 -20.19 18.22 -11.07
N VAL A 41 -20.53 18.96 -10.01
CA VAL A 41 -21.83 19.66 -9.89
C VAL A 41 -21.99 20.72 -11.00
N HIS A 42 -20.90 21.37 -11.41
CA HIS A 42 -20.95 22.31 -12.54
C HIS A 42 -21.05 21.63 -13.91
N LYS A 43 -20.53 20.41 -14.02
CA LYS A 43 -20.42 19.68 -15.29
C LYS A 43 -21.63 18.81 -15.60
N TYR A 44 -22.33 18.31 -14.58
CA TYR A 44 -23.42 17.35 -14.71
C TYR A 44 -24.66 17.74 -13.90
N PRO A 45 -25.87 17.32 -14.31
CA PRO A 45 -27.09 17.55 -13.54
C PRO A 45 -27.18 16.58 -12.36
N ILE A 46 -26.34 16.81 -11.35
CA ILE A 46 -26.21 15.97 -10.15
C ILE A 46 -26.41 16.80 -8.88
N HIS A 47 -26.86 16.15 -7.81
CA HIS A 47 -26.98 16.78 -6.50
C HIS A 47 -26.04 16.10 -5.52
N PHE A 48 -25.04 16.84 -5.03
CA PHE A 48 -24.09 16.32 -4.04
C PHE A 48 -24.60 16.64 -2.62
N THR A 49 -24.93 15.60 -1.86
CA THR A 49 -25.39 15.72 -0.47
C THR A 49 -24.23 15.35 0.47
N PRO A 50 -23.56 16.33 1.10
CA PRO A 50 -22.49 16.05 2.05
C PRO A 50 -23.04 15.56 3.39
N HIS A 51 -22.35 14.60 4.00
CA HIS A 51 -22.67 14.00 5.30
C HIS A 51 -21.41 13.97 6.19
N ASP A 52 -21.48 14.58 7.37
CA ASP A 52 -20.45 14.49 8.41
C ASP A 52 -20.65 13.24 9.29
N ALA A 53 -19.93 12.18 8.94
CA ALA A 53 -19.90 10.93 9.68
C ALA A 53 -19.12 11.00 11.00
N THR A 54 -18.65 12.18 11.42
CA THR A 54 -18.27 12.44 12.82
C THR A 54 -19.51 12.34 13.73
N ASN A 55 -20.69 12.67 13.19
CA ASN A 55 -21.98 12.51 13.86
C ASN A 55 -22.43 11.04 13.82
N SER A 56 -22.97 10.53 14.94
CA SER A 56 -23.37 9.13 15.04
C SER A 56 -24.56 8.76 14.13
N GLU A 57 -25.45 9.71 13.86
CA GLU A 57 -26.63 9.53 13.00
C GLU A 57 -26.23 9.37 11.54
N GLU A 58 -25.43 10.30 11.01
CA GLU A 58 -24.95 10.26 9.62
C GLU A 58 -24.01 9.07 9.38
N ARG A 59 -23.25 8.65 10.41
CA ARG A 59 -22.48 7.41 10.36
C ARG A 59 -23.35 6.16 10.31
N ALA A 60 -24.51 6.18 10.97
CA ALA A 60 -25.49 5.10 10.87
C ALA A 60 -26.12 5.05 9.47
N LEU A 61 -26.43 6.22 8.88
CA LEU A 61 -26.89 6.33 7.49
C LEU A 61 -25.87 5.74 6.50
N LEU A 62 -24.59 6.07 6.64
CA LEU A 62 -23.52 5.47 5.84
C LEU A 62 -23.51 3.94 5.96
N THR A 63 -23.63 3.43 7.19
CA THR A 63 -23.64 1.98 7.44
C THR A 63 -24.82 1.30 6.76
N GLN A 64 -25.99 1.93 6.77
CA GLN A 64 -27.18 1.44 6.08
C GLN A 64 -26.99 1.44 4.56
N MET A 65 -26.55 2.56 3.98
CA MET A 65 -26.33 2.68 2.53
C MET A 65 -25.28 1.69 2.01
N LEU A 66 -24.21 1.46 2.76
CA LEU A 66 -23.22 0.43 2.41
C LEU A 66 -23.81 -0.97 2.45
N ALA A 67 -24.68 -1.27 3.43
CA ALA A 67 -25.35 -2.56 3.51
C ALA A 67 -26.31 -2.80 2.34
N ASP A 68 -27.04 -1.76 1.90
CA ASP A 68 -27.95 -1.82 0.75
C ASP A 68 -27.20 -2.08 -0.57
N VAL A 69 -25.98 -1.56 -0.68
CA VAL A 69 -25.05 -1.79 -1.80
C VAL A 69 -24.35 -3.16 -1.72
N GLY A 70 -24.60 -3.94 -0.65
CA GLY A 70 -24.05 -5.29 -0.46
C GLY A 70 -22.67 -5.33 0.22
N ILE A 71 -22.18 -4.20 0.73
CA ILE A 71 -20.88 -4.07 1.37
C ILE A 71 -21.02 -4.41 2.85
N LYS A 72 -20.48 -5.57 3.24
CA LYS A 72 -20.56 -6.09 4.61
C LYS A 72 -19.20 -5.93 5.30
N GLY A 73 -19.01 -4.84 6.03
CA GLY A 73 -17.76 -4.60 6.75
C GLY A 73 -17.89 -3.56 7.86
N LYS A 74 -17.10 -3.72 8.93
CA LYS A 74 -17.03 -2.74 10.04
C LYS A 74 -16.04 -1.60 9.79
N GLN A 75 -15.21 -1.69 8.75
CA GLN A 75 -14.17 -0.70 8.47
C GLN A 75 -14.71 0.36 7.51
N LEU A 76 -15.26 1.42 8.09
CA LEU A 76 -15.64 2.63 7.36
C LEU A 76 -14.36 3.33 6.90
N GLN A 77 -14.28 3.62 5.59
CA GLN A 77 -13.20 4.40 4.98
C GLN A 77 -13.77 5.73 4.51
N PHE A 78 -13.01 6.81 4.70
CA PHE A 78 -13.40 8.17 4.32
C PHE A 78 -12.38 8.78 3.35
N PRO A 79 -12.82 9.61 2.40
CA PRO A 79 -14.22 9.92 2.08
C PRO A 79 -14.96 8.70 1.49
N ALA A 80 -16.29 8.63 1.65
CA ALA A 80 -17.12 7.65 0.96
C ALA A 80 -18.12 8.36 0.05
N THR A 81 -18.18 7.97 -1.22
CA THR A 81 -19.10 8.55 -2.21
C THR A 81 -20.06 7.47 -2.70
N ILE A 82 -21.37 7.66 -2.54
CA ILE A 82 -22.39 6.65 -2.82
C ILE A 82 -23.45 7.22 -3.76
N PHE A 83 -23.71 6.56 -4.88
CA PHE A 83 -24.75 6.92 -5.85
C PHE A 83 -25.09 5.75 -6.76
N GLY A 84 -26.32 5.69 -7.26
CA GLY A 84 -26.71 4.71 -8.30
C GLY A 84 -26.39 3.25 -7.94
N GLY A 85 -26.53 2.86 -6.67
CA GLY A 85 -26.18 1.51 -6.19
C GLY A 85 -24.67 1.21 -6.13
N GLN A 86 -23.83 2.22 -6.30
CA GLN A 86 -22.37 2.14 -6.23
C GLN A 86 -21.85 2.86 -4.98
N ALA A 87 -20.73 2.38 -4.44
CA ALA A 87 -20.04 3.03 -3.35
C ALA A 87 -18.53 3.05 -3.62
N PHE A 88 -17.94 4.24 -3.55
CA PHE A 88 -16.52 4.50 -3.67
C PHE A 88 -15.96 4.81 -2.29
N LEU A 89 -15.04 3.98 -1.81
CA LEU A 89 -14.44 4.08 -0.48
C LEU A 89 -13.00 4.58 -0.58
N GLY A 90 -12.74 5.80 -0.12
CA GLY A 90 -11.44 6.47 -0.15
C GLY A 90 -11.23 7.35 -1.39
N TRP A 91 -10.19 8.19 -1.32
CA TRP A 91 -9.79 9.10 -2.39
C TRP A 91 -8.27 9.07 -2.59
N LYS A 92 -7.82 8.99 -3.84
CA LYS A 92 -6.39 9.05 -4.22
C LYS A 92 -6.06 10.31 -5.00
N SER A 93 -6.73 10.54 -6.12
CA SER A 93 -6.59 11.75 -6.95
C SER A 93 -7.71 11.85 -7.99
N ALA A 94 -7.84 13.02 -8.62
CA ALA A 94 -8.79 13.24 -9.71
C ALA A 94 -8.50 12.33 -10.92
N GLU A 95 -7.23 12.02 -11.19
CA GLU A 95 -6.82 11.21 -12.35
C GLU A 95 -7.04 9.70 -12.16
N THR A 96 -7.29 9.26 -10.92
CA THR A 96 -7.47 7.85 -10.57
C THR A 96 -8.90 7.61 -10.10
N THR A 97 -9.16 7.76 -8.80
CA THR A 97 -10.50 7.60 -8.20
C THR A 97 -11.51 8.58 -8.81
N GLY A 98 -11.10 9.82 -9.08
CA GLY A 98 -11.99 10.81 -9.70
C GLY A 98 -12.48 10.40 -11.08
N LYS A 99 -11.61 9.91 -11.96
CA LYS A 99 -12.01 9.39 -13.28
C LYS A 99 -12.97 8.22 -13.19
N GLU A 100 -12.81 7.36 -12.19
CA GLU A 100 -13.71 6.22 -11.97
C GLU A 100 -15.10 6.67 -11.52
N ILE A 101 -15.16 7.61 -10.58
CA ILE A 101 -16.40 8.26 -10.12
C ILE A 101 -17.09 8.94 -11.31
N GLU A 102 -16.37 9.76 -12.07
CA GLU A 102 -16.94 10.51 -13.19
C GLU A 102 -17.44 9.60 -14.30
N LYS A 103 -16.68 8.55 -14.65
CA LYS A 103 -17.11 7.57 -15.66
C LYS A 103 -18.41 6.88 -15.24
N THR A 104 -18.48 6.43 -13.98
CA THR A 104 -19.67 5.75 -13.44
C THR A 104 -20.86 6.70 -13.37
N LEU A 105 -20.62 7.97 -13.03
CA LEU A 105 -21.62 9.03 -13.03
C LEU A 105 -22.21 9.23 -14.43
N GLN A 106 -21.38 9.28 -15.47
CA GLN A 106 -21.83 9.39 -16.86
C GLN A 106 -22.68 8.18 -17.30
N GLU A 107 -22.26 6.97 -16.93
CA GLU A 107 -23.02 5.74 -17.22
C GLU A 107 -24.39 5.75 -16.53
N CYS A 108 -24.43 6.19 -15.27
CA CYS A 108 -25.67 6.35 -14.52
C CYS A 108 -26.60 7.42 -15.11
N LEU A 109 -26.07 8.58 -15.50
CA LEU A 109 -26.84 9.63 -16.16
C LEU A 109 -27.36 9.20 -17.54
N ALA A 110 -26.68 8.25 -18.20
CA ALA A 110 -27.12 7.63 -19.44
C ALA A 110 -28.19 6.52 -19.22
N GLY A 111 -28.61 6.28 -17.97
CA GLY A 111 -29.61 5.27 -17.61
C GLY A 111 -29.06 3.84 -17.51
N ILE A 112 -27.73 3.69 -17.51
CA ILE A 112 -27.05 2.40 -17.39
C ILE A 112 -26.19 2.45 -16.12
N CYS A 113 -26.83 2.52 -14.95
CA CYS A 113 -26.10 2.37 -13.70
C CYS A 113 -25.67 0.90 -13.54
N PRO A 114 -24.39 0.60 -13.31
CA PRO A 114 -23.97 -0.75 -13.00
C PRO A 114 -24.60 -1.23 -11.69
N GLU A 115 -25.26 -2.38 -11.72
CA GLU A 115 -25.87 -3.03 -10.56
C GLU A 115 -24.87 -4.00 -9.91
N THR A 116 -23.87 -3.48 -9.19
CA THR A 116 -23.04 -4.28 -8.27
C THR A 116 -22.15 -3.39 -7.43
N GLY A 117 -22.38 -3.36 -6.11
CA GLY A 117 -21.52 -2.65 -5.16
C GLY A 117 -20.09 -3.19 -5.14
N ARG A 118 -19.16 -2.45 -5.74
CA ARG A 118 -17.72 -2.64 -5.51
C ARG A 118 -17.31 -1.93 -4.22
N GLY A 119 -17.66 -2.51 -3.08
CA GLY A 119 -17.02 -2.18 -1.83
C GLY A 119 -16.18 -3.32 -1.31
N GLU A 120 -15.07 -3.56 -2.00
CA GLU A 120 -13.82 -3.91 -1.34
C GLU A 120 -12.74 -3.07 -2.04
N PRO A 121 -11.78 -2.47 -1.32
CA PRO A 121 -10.58 -1.96 -1.98
C PRO A 121 -10.05 -3.11 -2.83
N GLU A 122 -9.89 -2.88 -4.13
CA GLU A 122 -9.42 -3.91 -5.04
C GLU A 122 -8.20 -4.59 -4.40
N ASP A 123 -8.34 -5.85 -4.00
CA ASP A 123 -7.25 -6.80 -3.76
C ASP A 123 -6.50 -7.08 -5.10
N GLU A 124 -6.57 -6.17 -6.07
CA GLU A 124 -5.92 -6.24 -7.37
C GLU A 124 -4.62 -5.45 -7.32
N ALA A 125 -3.51 -6.16 -7.16
CA ALA A 125 -2.20 -5.58 -7.43
C ALA A 125 -1.98 -5.52 -8.94
N THR A 126 -1.67 -4.34 -9.47
CA THR A 126 -1.27 -4.16 -10.88
C THR A 126 0.24 -4.29 -10.99
N LEU A 127 0.72 -5.43 -11.50
CA LEU A 127 2.14 -5.60 -11.80
C LEU A 127 2.44 -5.24 -13.26
N PRO A 128 3.53 -4.50 -13.54
CA PRO A 128 3.84 -3.98 -14.87
C PRO A 128 4.12 -5.07 -15.92
N ILE A 129 4.32 -6.33 -15.50
CA ILE A 129 4.60 -7.48 -16.38
C ILE A 129 3.50 -8.55 -16.30
N VAL A 130 2.91 -8.76 -15.12
CA VAL A 130 1.98 -9.87 -14.86
C VAL A 130 0.51 -9.44 -15.01
N GLY A 131 0.22 -8.14 -14.99
CA GLY A 131 -1.14 -7.61 -15.07
C GLY A 131 -1.82 -7.49 -13.70
N LYS A 132 -3.16 -7.47 -13.70
CA LYS A 132 -4.00 -7.40 -12.49
C LYS A 132 -4.04 -8.77 -11.80
N ILE A 133 -3.62 -8.83 -10.54
CA ILE A 133 -3.59 -10.08 -9.75
C ILE A 133 -4.45 -9.90 -8.50
N LYS A 134 -5.42 -10.79 -8.29
CA LYS A 134 -6.21 -10.84 -7.07
C LYS A 134 -5.43 -11.53 -5.95
N LEU A 135 -5.13 -10.77 -4.89
CA LEU A 135 -4.40 -11.24 -3.71
C LEU A 135 -5.22 -12.26 -2.89
N SER A 136 -6.54 -12.16 -2.92
CA SER A 136 -7.49 -13.00 -2.17
C SER A 136 -7.53 -14.46 -2.68
N ASP A 137 -7.04 -14.73 -3.89
CA ASP A 137 -6.98 -16.08 -4.47
C ASP A 137 -5.79 -16.90 -3.94
N TYR A 138 -4.85 -16.28 -3.23
CA TYR A 138 -3.65 -16.94 -2.69
C TYR A 138 -3.78 -17.24 -1.20
N SER A 139 -3.32 -18.43 -0.78
CA SER A 139 -3.19 -18.74 0.65
C SER A 139 -2.09 -17.90 1.32
N LEU A 140 -2.28 -17.49 2.57
CA LEU A 140 -1.29 -16.69 3.31
C LEU A 140 0.12 -17.28 3.33
N PRO A 141 0.32 -18.61 3.52
CA PRO A 141 1.65 -19.21 3.41
C PRO A 141 2.20 -19.17 1.98
N GLY A 142 1.34 -19.35 0.97
CA GLY A 142 1.74 -19.26 -0.44
C GLY A 142 2.22 -17.86 -0.80
N LEU A 143 1.50 -16.83 -0.37
CA LEU A 143 1.88 -15.44 -0.56
C LEU A 143 3.20 -15.12 0.14
N ALA A 144 3.39 -15.60 1.37
CA ALA A 144 4.65 -15.41 2.12
C ALA A 144 5.86 -16.04 1.40
N VAL A 145 5.70 -17.23 0.80
CA VAL A 145 6.75 -17.88 0.01
C VAL A 145 7.08 -17.06 -1.24
N ILE A 146 6.07 -16.59 -1.97
CA ILE A 146 6.27 -15.78 -3.19
C ILE A 146 6.99 -14.47 -2.85
N LEU A 147 6.49 -13.72 -1.87
CA LEU A 147 7.07 -12.44 -1.46
C LEU A 147 8.48 -12.60 -0.89
N GLY A 148 8.71 -13.63 -0.06
CA GLY A 148 10.04 -13.93 0.48
C GLY A 148 11.04 -14.33 -0.61
N LEU A 149 10.60 -15.04 -1.65
CA LEU A 149 11.44 -15.36 -2.79
C LEU A 149 11.80 -14.09 -3.57
N VAL A 150 10.82 -13.23 -3.87
CA VAL A 150 11.05 -11.95 -4.56
C VAL A 150 12.02 -11.05 -3.77
N ASP A 151 11.87 -10.96 -2.45
CA ASP A 151 12.78 -10.20 -1.58
C ASP A 151 14.18 -10.85 -1.48
N GLY A 152 14.27 -12.18 -1.56
CA GLY A 152 15.53 -12.91 -1.61
C GLY A 152 16.39 -12.59 -2.84
N PHE A 153 15.78 -12.17 -3.95
CA PHE A 153 16.48 -11.70 -5.15
C PHE A 153 16.89 -10.21 -5.08
N ASN A 154 16.83 -9.59 -3.90
CA ASN A 154 17.36 -8.24 -3.68
C ASN A 154 18.91 -8.26 -3.72
N PRO A 155 19.57 -7.34 -4.46
CA PRO A 155 21.03 -7.29 -4.54
C PRO A 155 21.72 -7.31 -3.17
N CYS A 156 21.16 -6.67 -2.14
CA CYS A 156 21.72 -6.70 -0.80
C CYS A 156 21.69 -8.11 -0.17
N ALA A 157 20.56 -8.82 -0.31
CA ALA A 157 20.40 -10.18 0.19
C ALA A 157 21.27 -11.17 -0.57
N MET A 158 21.42 -10.99 -1.89
CA MET A 158 22.25 -11.85 -2.73
C MET A 158 23.73 -11.82 -2.33
N TRP A 159 24.29 -10.65 -1.97
CA TRP A 159 25.69 -10.56 -1.53
C TRP A 159 25.93 -11.28 -0.20
N VAL A 160 24.99 -11.18 0.75
CA VAL A 160 25.06 -11.92 2.01
C VAL A 160 25.00 -13.42 1.76
N LEU A 161 24.14 -13.87 0.83
CA LEU A 161 24.06 -15.28 0.44
C LEU A 161 25.37 -15.78 -0.17
N ALA A 162 25.97 -15.03 -1.10
CA ALA A 162 27.25 -15.37 -1.71
C ALA A 162 28.36 -15.48 -0.65
N TYR A 163 28.41 -14.53 0.29
CA TYR A 163 29.33 -14.58 1.41
C TYR A 163 29.13 -15.85 2.26
N LEU A 164 27.88 -16.14 2.64
CA LEU A 164 27.54 -17.30 3.47
C LEU A 164 27.90 -18.62 2.77
N ILE A 165 27.66 -18.74 1.46
CA ILE A 165 28.05 -19.90 0.67
C ILE A 165 29.58 -20.06 0.66
N SER A 166 30.35 -18.98 0.46
CA SER A 166 31.82 -19.06 0.46
C SER A 166 32.39 -19.53 1.81
N LEU A 167 31.78 -19.08 2.91
CA LEU A 167 32.12 -19.53 4.26
C LEU A 167 31.82 -21.02 4.45
N ILE A 168 30.66 -21.49 3.99
CA ILE A 168 30.22 -22.89 4.11
C ILE A 168 31.12 -23.82 3.29
N MET A 169 31.54 -23.41 2.09
CA MET A 169 32.45 -24.22 1.25
C MET A 169 33.80 -24.47 1.94
N THR A 170 34.22 -23.57 2.82
CA THR A 170 35.46 -23.70 3.59
C THR A 170 35.28 -24.62 4.80
N LEU A 171 34.04 -24.85 5.25
CA LEU A 171 33.70 -25.65 6.42
C LEU A 171 33.37 -27.09 6.01
N LYS A 172 34.11 -28.06 6.55
CA LYS A 172 33.88 -29.50 6.30
C LYS A 172 32.85 -30.14 7.25
N ASP A 173 32.50 -29.46 8.34
CA ASP A 173 31.66 -30.01 9.42
C ASP A 173 30.20 -29.54 9.29
N LYS A 174 29.30 -30.51 9.06
CA LYS A 174 27.85 -30.29 8.89
C LYS A 174 27.19 -29.64 10.13
N ARG A 175 27.70 -29.89 11.34
CA ARG A 175 27.14 -29.28 12.56
C ARG A 175 27.41 -27.79 12.62
N ARG A 176 28.62 -27.37 12.23
CA ARG A 176 29.01 -25.96 12.17
C ARG A 176 28.22 -25.22 11.10
N ILE A 177 28.00 -25.86 9.95
CA ILE A 177 27.17 -25.30 8.87
C ILE A 177 25.74 -25.07 9.36
N TRP A 178 25.12 -26.06 10.01
CA TRP A 178 23.74 -25.92 10.49
C TRP A 178 23.61 -24.87 11.61
N LEU A 179 24.60 -24.75 12.49
CA LEU A 179 24.65 -23.69 13.49
C LEU A 179 24.79 -22.29 12.87
N LEU A 180 25.68 -22.11 11.89
CA LEU A 180 25.89 -20.82 11.24
C LEU A 180 24.67 -20.39 10.42
N VAL A 181 24.20 -21.25 9.51
CA VAL A 181 23.04 -20.93 8.67
C VAL A 181 21.77 -20.84 9.50
N GLY A 182 21.56 -21.78 10.42
CA GLY A 182 20.38 -21.81 11.28
C GLY A 182 20.30 -20.60 12.18
N SER A 183 21.39 -20.20 12.84
CA SER A 183 21.41 -18.99 13.67
C SER A 183 21.21 -17.72 12.85
N PHE A 184 21.78 -17.64 11.64
CA PHE A 184 21.56 -16.52 10.73
C PHE A 184 20.09 -16.39 10.30
N VAL A 185 19.47 -17.49 9.85
CA VAL A 185 18.05 -17.50 9.43
C VAL A 185 17.14 -17.20 10.62
N PHE A 186 17.41 -17.78 11.78
CA PHE A 186 16.63 -17.55 12.99
C PHE A 186 16.72 -16.09 13.45
N ALA A 187 17.93 -15.53 13.56
CA ALA A 187 18.13 -14.14 13.94
C ALA A 187 17.47 -13.17 12.94
N SER A 188 17.58 -13.46 11.64
CA SER A 188 16.93 -12.67 10.60
C SER A 188 15.40 -12.71 10.73
N GLY A 189 14.82 -13.90 10.96
CA GLY A 189 13.39 -14.07 11.15
C GLY A 189 12.86 -13.32 12.39
N VAL A 190 13.57 -13.41 13.52
CA VAL A 190 13.23 -12.66 14.73
C VAL A 190 13.28 -11.16 14.48
N LEU A 191 14.36 -10.69 13.84
CA LEU A 191 14.53 -9.28 13.54
C LEU A 191 13.42 -8.76 12.62
N TYR A 192 13.10 -9.48 11.53
CA TYR A 192 11.99 -9.14 10.62
C TYR A 192 10.64 -9.11 11.34
N PHE A 193 10.37 -10.09 12.20
CA PHE A 193 9.14 -10.11 13.00
C PHE A 193 9.03 -8.89 13.91
N LEU A 194 10.12 -8.53 14.61
CA LEU A 194 10.16 -7.35 15.46
C LEU A 194 9.97 -6.06 14.65
N PHE A 195 10.58 -5.94 13.48
CA PHE A 195 10.34 -4.80 12.60
C PHE A 195 8.89 -4.72 12.17
N MET A 196 8.31 -5.80 11.66
CA MET A 196 6.90 -5.80 11.20
C MET A 196 5.92 -5.46 12.33
N THR A 197 6.20 -5.87 13.58
CA THR A 197 5.29 -5.68 14.72
C THR A 197 5.49 -4.35 15.46
N ALA A 198 6.73 -3.94 15.72
CA ALA A 198 7.04 -2.77 16.55
C ALA A 198 7.26 -1.50 15.72
N TRP A 199 7.84 -1.62 14.52
CA TRP A 199 8.37 -0.48 13.78
C TRP A 199 7.28 0.28 13.01
N LEU A 200 6.32 -0.44 12.40
CA LEU A 200 5.17 0.17 11.72
C LEU A 200 4.34 1.03 12.67
N ASN A 201 4.05 0.51 13.87
CA ASN A 201 3.31 1.24 14.90
C ASN A 201 4.07 2.48 15.40
N ALA A 202 5.39 2.35 15.61
CA ALA A 202 6.23 3.48 16.02
C ALA A 202 6.30 4.58 14.95
N PHE A 203 6.39 4.21 13.67
CA PHE A 203 6.46 5.16 12.56
C PHE A 203 5.15 5.86 12.26
N LEU A 204 4.01 5.17 12.39
CA LEU A 204 2.69 5.79 12.25
C LEU A 204 2.39 6.78 13.38
N LEU A 205 2.83 6.48 14.61
CA LEU A 205 2.63 7.36 15.77
C LEU A 205 3.48 8.64 15.71
N ILE A 206 4.67 8.55 15.12
CA ILE A 206 5.63 9.65 15.09
C ILE A 206 5.58 10.44 13.76
N GLY A 207 5.06 9.85 12.66
CA GLY A 207 4.92 10.55 11.37
C GLY A 207 6.24 10.81 10.62
N TYR A 208 7.34 10.15 11.02
CA TYR A 208 8.71 10.44 10.57
C TYR A 208 9.15 9.77 9.26
N TYR A 209 8.23 9.20 8.47
CA TYR A 209 8.62 8.43 7.29
C TYR A 209 9.45 9.24 6.28
N LYS A 210 9.05 10.50 5.99
CA LYS A 210 9.78 11.37 5.03
C LYS A 210 11.21 11.73 5.46
N PRO A 211 11.45 12.30 6.65
CA PRO A 211 12.81 12.69 7.04
C PRO A 211 13.76 11.48 7.14
N VAL A 212 13.28 10.33 7.63
CA VAL A 212 14.09 9.11 7.73
C VAL A 212 14.52 8.62 6.35
N THR A 213 13.61 8.59 5.37
CA THR A 213 13.93 8.22 4.00
C THR A 213 14.96 9.16 3.37
N ILE A 214 14.83 10.47 3.58
CA ILE A 214 15.80 11.46 3.05
C ILE A 214 17.19 11.23 3.65
N VAL A 215 17.29 11.01 4.96
CA VAL A 215 18.57 10.76 5.64
C VAL A 215 19.24 9.49 5.11
N ILE A 216 18.50 8.39 4.99
CA ILE A 216 19.02 7.13 4.44
C ILE A 216 19.46 7.32 2.98
N GLY A 217 18.67 8.04 2.18
CA GLY A 217 19.00 8.36 0.79
C GLY A 217 20.30 9.16 0.67
N LEU A 218 20.48 10.20 1.49
CA LEU A 218 21.71 10.99 1.52
C LEU A 218 22.93 10.17 1.96
N ALA A 219 22.76 9.31 2.97
CA ALA A 219 23.82 8.40 3.41
C ALA A 219 24.22 7.42 2.29
N ALA A 220 23.25 6.85 1.57
CA ALA A 220 23.48 5.96 0.43
C ALA A 220 24.18 6.69 -0.73
N LEU A 221 23.75 7.91 -1.07
CA LEU A 221 24.42 8.74 -2.07
C LEU A 221 25.85 9.08 -1.67
N GLY A 222 26.08 9.40 -0.40
CA GLY A 222 27.42 9.65 0.15
C GLY A 222 28.32 8.42 0.03
N ALA A 223 27.87 7.28 0.54
CA ALA A 223 28.62 6.01 0.47
C ALA A 223 28.88 5.57 -0.98
N GLY A 224 27.88 5.70 -1.86
CA GLY A 224 28.02 5.40 -3.28
C GLY A 224 29.02 6.31 -3.98
N THR A 225 28.96 7.62 -3.71
CA THR A 225 29.91 8.60 -4.29
C THR A 225 31.33 8.33 -3.82
N LEU A 226 31.53 7.98 -2.55
CA LEU A 226 32.85 7.61 -2.03
C LEU A 226 33.39 6.34 -2.72
N ASN A 227 32.56 5.30 -2.87
CA ASN A 227 32.94 4.07 -3.57
C ASN A 227 33.31 4.33 -5.04
N ILE A 228 32.52 5.14 -5.76
CA ILE A 228 32.80 5.49 -7.17
C ILE A 228 34.09 6.32 -7.26
N ARG A 229 34.26 7.32 -6.39
CA ARG A 229 35.46 8.16 -6.37
C ARG A 229 36.71 7.34 -6.10
N GLU A 230 36.62 6.40 -5.15
CA GLU A 230 37.72 5.49 -4.84
C GLU A 230 38.03 4.61 -6.06
N PHE A 231 37.03 3.96 -6.65
CA PHE A 231 37.20 3.13 -7.86
C PHE A 231 37.87 3.87 -9.03
N ILE A 232 37.48 5.13 -9.30
CA ILE A 232 38.10 5.96 -10.34
C ILE A 232 39.55 6.31 -9.97
N ARG A 233 39.82 6.61 -8.69
CA ARG A 233 41.15 6.97 -8.20
C ARG A 233 42.13 5.79 -8.25
N THR A 234 41.69 4.58 -7.89
CA THR A 234 42.49 3.34 -7.99
C THR A 234 42.53 2.75 -9.41
N LYS A 235 41.85 3.36 -10.40
CA LYS A 235 41.78 2.89 -11.79
C LYS A 235 41.40 1.41 -11.92
N GLY A 236 40.51 0.93 -11.04
CA GLY A 236 40.08 -0.47 -11.03
C GLY A 236 41.09 -1.47 -10.43
N ALA A 237 42.17 -1.02 -9.81
CA ALA A 237 42.99 -1.89 -8.97
C ALA A 237 42.24 -2.22 -7.68
N ILE A 238 41.88 -3.50 -7.48
CA ILE A 238 41.30 -4.02 -6.22
C ILE A 238 42.43 -4.17 -5.20
N VAL A 239 43.08 -3.05 -4.89
CA VAL A 239 44.07 -2.97 -3.83
C VAL A 239 43.44 -2.14 -2.74
N CYS A 240 42.89 -2.81 -1.72
CA CYS A 240 42.59 -2.13 -0.47
C CYS A 240 43.88 -1.44 -0.02
N GLU A 241 43.82 -0.13 0.22
CA GLU A 241 44.86 0.55 0.98
C GLU A 241 44.80 -0.09 2.38
N VAL A 242 45.67 -1.07 2.61
CA VAL A 242 45.75 -1.77 3.89
C VAL A 242 46.17 -0.72 4.90
N GLY A 243 45.21 -0.22 5.68
CA GLY A 243 45.44 0.85 6.65
C GLY A 243 46.67 0.55 7.50
N ASP A 244 47.51 1.58 7.63
CA ASP A 244 48.86 1.54 8.19
C ASP A 244 48.90 0.77 9.51
N GLU A 245 49.99 0.01 9.73
CA GLU A 245 50.17 -0.92 10.86
C GLU A 245 50.02 -0.22 12.23
N GLU A 246 50.25 1.09 12.25
CA GLU A 246 50.11 1.97 13.42
C GLU A 246 48.63 2.19 13.84
N SER A 247 47.69 2.16 12.89
CA SER A 247 46.25 2.29 13.17
C SER A 247 45.68 1.04 13.84
N ARG A 248 46.21 -0.15 13.51
CA ARG A 248 45.74 -1.43 14.07
C ARG A 248 46.20 -1.67 15.51
N LYS A 249 47.31 -1.06 15.94
CA LYS A 249 47.80 -1.18 17.32
C LYS A 249 46.93 -0.43 18.34
N LYS A 250 46.13 0.55 17.92
CA LYS A 250 45.27 1.32 18.84
C LYS A 250 43.97 0.61 19.21
N THR A 251 43.52 -0.36 18.42
CA THR A 251 42.22 -1.04 18.61
C THR A 251 42.34 -2.37 19.36
N LEU A 252 43.56 -2.89 19.54
CA LEU A 252 43.88 -4.14 20.24
C LEU A 252 44.50 -3.91 21.64
N ARG A 253 44.16 -2.78 22.27
CA ARG A 253 44.57 -2.50 23.66
C ARG A 253 43.36 -2.47 24.58
#